data_AF-A0A3B4F7J5-F1
#
_entry.id   AF-A0A3B4F7J5-F1
#
_cell.length_a   1.000
_cell.length_b   1.000
_cell.length_c   1.000
_cell.angle_alpha   90.00
_cell.angle_beta   90.00
_cell.angle_gamma   90.00
#
_symmetry.space_group_name_H-M   'P 1'
#
loop_
_entity.id
_entity.type
_entity.pdbx_description
1 polymer ?
#
loop_
_entity_poly.entity_id
_entity_poly.type
_entity_poly.pdbx_seq_one_letter_code
_entity_poly.pdbx_strand_id
1 'polypeptide(L)'
;MSLSVPQNGVKADNEPVIELFVKAGSDGESIGNCPFSQRLFMILWLKGVVFNVTTVDLKRKPADLQNLAPGTHPPFITFNSEVKTDVNKIEEFLEDVLSPPKYIKLGARHPESNTAGMDIFAKFSAYIKNSKPDGNEALERGLLKTLQKLDEYLRSPLPDEIDHNSIEDVKVSNRKFLDGDEMTLADCNLLPKLHIRGNPHLNDWNR
;
A
#
# COMPACT_ATOMS: atom_id res chain seq x y z
N MET A 1 -58.39 10.62 7.43
CA MET A 1 -57.57 10.48 6.21
C MET A 1 -56.12 10.44 6.66
N SER A 2 -55.56 9.24 6.63
CA SER A 2 -54.18 8.91 6.98
C SER A 2 -53.25 9.39 5.87
N LEU A 3 -52.28 10.25 6.22
CA LEU A 3 -51.15 10.57 5.35
C LEU A 3 -49.97 9.71 5.81
N SER A 4 -49.77 8.61 5.10
CA SER A 4 -48.62 7.73 5.23
C SER A 4 -47.35 8.47 4.81
N VAL A 5 -46.39 8.58 5.73
CA VAL A 5 -45.02 9.01 5.45
C VAL A 5 -44.34 7.94 4.60
N PRO A 6 -43.72 8.26 3.47
CA PRO A 6 -42.94 7.29 2.72
C PRO A 6 -41.70 6.87 3.52
N GLN A 7 -41.68 5.63 4.00
CA GLN A 7 -40.47 4.94 4.39
C GLN A 7 -39.67 4.64 3.13
N ASN A 8 -38.68 5.48 2.82
CA ASN A 8 -37.64 5.15 1.85
C ASN A 8 -36.29 5.38 2.50
N GLY A 9 -35.68 4.27 2.89
CA GLY A 9 -34.33 4.19 3.43
C GLY A 9 -33.93 2.73 3.53
N VAL A 10 -34.09 1.99 2.43
CA VAL A 10 -33.44 0.69 2.26
C VAL A 10 -31.94 0.95 2.42
N LYS A 11 -31.37 0.64 3.59
CA LYS A 11 -29.93 0.42 3.69
C LYS A 11 -29.64 -0.69 2.67
N ALA A 12 -28.81 -0.39 1.68
CA ALA A 12 -28.39 -1.38 0.72
C ALA A 12 -27.71 -2.52 1.49
N ASP A 13 -28.36 -3.68 1.55
CA ASP A 13 -27.94 -4.90 2.25
C ASP A 13 -26.75 -5.59 1.53
N ASN A 14 -25.91 -4.83 0.82
CA ASN A 14 -24.94 -5.35 -0.14
C ASN A 14 -23.61 -4.57 -0.17
N GLU A 15 -23.36 -3.69 0.80
CA GLU A 15 -22.01 -3.11 0.95
C GLU A 15 -21.10 -4.08 1.69
N PRO A 16 -19.89 -4.35 1.17
CA PRO A 16 -19.00 -5.31 1.81
C PRO A 16 -18.56 -4.78 3.16
N VAL A 17 -18.59 -5.65 4.17
CA VAL A 17 -18.03 -5.35 5.49
C VAL A 17 -16.56 -5.67 5.44
N ILE A 18 -15.73 -4.63 5.47
CA ILE A 18 -14.27 -4.75 5.39
C ILE A 18 -13.65 -4.28 6.70
N GLU A 19 -12.79 -5.11 7.28
CA GLU A 19 -11.98 -4.74 8.44
C GLU A 19 -10.51 -5.05 8.15
N LEU A 20 -9.65 -4.05 8.32
CA LEU A 20 -8.22 -4.14 8.17
C LEU A 20 -7.56 -4.30 9.53
N PHE A 21 -6.84 -5.40 9.72
CA PHE A 21 -6.09 -5.67 10.93
C PHE A 21 -4.63 -5.27 10.72
N VAL A 22 -4.14 -4.30 11.50
CA VAL A 22 -2.78 -3.78 11.41
C VAL A 22 -2.00 -4.06 12.69
N LYS A 23 -0.68 -4.09 12.61
CA LYS A 23 0.16 -4.22 13.82
C LYS A 23 0.00 -2.97 14.69
N ALA A 24 -0.20 -3.16 15.99
CA ALA A 24 -0.22 -2.04 16.93
C ALA A 24 1.17 -1.44 17.14
N GLY A 25 1.22 -0.18 17.56
CA GLY A 25 2.42 0.54 17.97
C GLY A 25 2.99 0.00 19.28
N SER A 26 4.06 0.65 19.76
CA SER A 26 4.71 0.25 21.01
C SER A 26 3.84 0.47 22.25
N ASP A 27 2.83 1.33 22.15
CA ASP A 27 1.80 1.59 23.17
C ASP A 27 0.69 0.53 23.18
N GLY A 28 0.60 -0.32 22.14
CA GLY A 28 -0.43 -1.35 21.99
C GLY A 28 -1.76 -0.85 21.44
N GLU A 29 -1.89 0.46 21.18
CA GLU A 29 -3.14 1.10 20.74
C GLU A 29 -2.98 1.86 19.41
N SER A 30 -1.84 2.52 19.18
CA SER A 30 -1.64 3.27 17.94
C SER A 30 -1.42 2.35 16.74
N ILE A 31 -1.54 2.90 15.54
CA ILE A 31 -1.09 2.19 14.32
C ILE A 31 0.43 2.03 14.39
N GLY A 32 0.91 0.80 14.23
CA GLY A 32 2.32 0.47 14.20
C GLY A 32 2.99 0.82 12.87
N ASN A 33 4.32 0.90 12.90
CA ASN A 33 5.11 1.28 11.74
C ASN A 33 5.33 0.05 10.83
N CYS A 34 4.35 -0.24 9.97
CA CYS A 34 4.37 -1.38 9.07
C CYS A 34 4.03 -0.94 7.64
N PRO A 35 4.96 -1.01 6.68
CA PRO A 35 4.75 -0.52 5.32
C PRO A 35 3.68 -1.34 4.59
N PHE A 36 3.55 -2.62 4.93
CA PHE A 36 2.52 -3.51 4.40
C PHE A 36 1.12 -3.14 4.89
N SER A 37 0.99 -2.76 6.16
CA SER A 37 -0.28 -2.30 6.74
C SER A 37 -0.69 -0.98 6.07
N GLN A 38 0.26 -0.07 5.90
CA GLN A 38 0.03 1.21 5.24
C GLN A 38 -0.35 1.03 3.76
N ARG A 39 0.27 0.09 3.03
CA ARG A 39 -0.09 -0.27 1.65
C ARG A 39 -1.57 -0.65 1.55
N LEU A 40 -2.05 -1.60 2.37
CA LEU A 40 -3.44 -2.03 2.33
C LEU A 40 -4.41 -0.92 2.76
N PHE A 41 -4.03 -0.11 3.75
CA PHE A 41 -4.82 1.05 4.14
C PHE A 41 -4.99 2.03 2.98
N MET A 42 -3.89 2.36 2.28
CA MET A 42 -3.92 3.27 1.13
C MET A 42 -4.81 2.74 0.01
N ILE A 43 -4.76 1.44 -0.28
CA ILE A 43 -5.60 0.82 -1.31
C ILE A 43 -7.09 0.97 -0.96
N LEU A 44 -7.49 0.58 0.25
CA LEU A 44 -8.89 0.70 0.70
C LEU A 44 -9.36 2.16 0.70
N TRP A 45 -8.48 3.08 1.12
CA TRP A 45 -8.75 4.52 1.10
C TRP A 45 -8.98 5.04 -0.32
N LEU A 46 -8.09 4.72 -1.27
CA LEU A 46 -8.20 5.15 -2.67
C LEU A 46 -9.41 4.52 -3.36
N LYS A 47 -9.77 3.27 -3.02
CA LYS A 47 -11.01 2.64 -3.51
C LYS A 47 -12.28 3.36 -3.05
N GLY A 48 -12.20 4.22 -2.03
CA GLY A 48 -13.35 4.96 -1.50
C GLY A 48 -14.36 4.07 -0.78
N VAL A 49 -13.94 2.90 -0.29
CA VAL A 49 -14.79 2.01 0.50
C VAL A 49 -14.82 2.44 1.96
N VAL A 50 -15.93 2.14 2.64
CA VAL A 50 -15.99 2.23 4.10
C VAL A 50 -15.38 0.96 4.68
N PHE A 51 -14.39 1.12 5.55
CA PHE A 51 -13.72 0.00 6.23
C PHE A 51 -13.33 0.40 7.65
N ASN A 52 -13.22 -0.60 8.52
CA ASN A 52 -12.72 -0.42 9.88
C ASN A 52 -11.24 -0.78 9.96
N VAL A 53 -10.53 -0.18 10.91
CA VAL A 53 -9.13 -0.51 11.21
C VAL A 53 -9.02 -0.96 12.64
N THR A 54 -8.47 -2.15 12.83
CA THR A 54 -8.25 -2.75 14.14
C THR A 54 -6.76 -2.99 14.35
N THR A 55 -6.21 -2.38 15.40
CA THR A 55 -4.82 -2.56 15.79
C THR A 55 -4.66 -3.83 16.61
N VAL A 56 -3.64 -4.62 16.29
CA VAL A 56 -3.37 -5.91 16.92
C VAL A 56 -2.10 -5.83 17.74
N ASP A 57 -2.23 -5.90 19.06
CA ASP A 57 -1.11 -6.12 19.97
C ASP A 57 -0.68 -7.60 19.93
N LEU A 58 0.48 -7.85 19.33
CA LEU A 58 1.06 -9.20 19.24
C LEU A 58 1.49 -9.78 20.60
N LYS A 59 1.70 -8.94 21.62
CA LYS A 59 2.04 -9.39 22.99
C LYS A 59 0.81 -9.81 23.78
N ARG A 60 -0.35 -9.22 23.47
CA ARG A 60 -1.63 -9.44 24.17
C ARG A 60 -2.72 -9.78 23.15
N LYS A 61 -2.50 -10.83 22.35
CA LYS A 61 -3.42 -11.20 21.27
C LYS A 61 -4.78 -11.63 21.86
N PRO A 62 -5.89 -10.90 21.61
CA PRO A 62 -7.21 -11.25 22.13
C PRO A 62 -7.63 -12.64 21.66
N ALA A 63 -8.38 -13.37 22.49
CA ALA A 63 -8.84 -14.73 22.17
C ALA A 63 -9.67 -14.76 20.87
N ASP A 64 -10.52 -13.77 20.67
CA ASP A 64 -11.37 -13.64 19.48
C ASP A 64 -10.53 -13.54 18.19
N LEU A 65 -9.40 -12.83 18.25
CA LEU A 65 -8.49 -12.69 17.12
C LEU A 65 -7.69 -13.98 16.84
N GLN A 66 -7.39 -14.77 17.88
CA GLN A 66 -6.78 -16.09 17.70
C GLN A 66 -7.73 -17.06 17.00
N ASN A 67 -9.02 -16.99 17.33
CA ASN A 67 -10.04 -17.82 16.69
C ASN A 67 -10.31 -17.37 15.24
N LEU A 68 -10.32 -16.06 14.99
CA LEU A 68 -10.53 -15.49 13.67
C LEU A 68 -9.39 -15.86 12.70
N ALA A 69 -8.14 -15.66 13.11
CA ALA A 69 -6.97 -15.87 12.26
C ALA A 69 -5.82 -16.56 13.06
N PRO A 70 -5.91 -17.89 13.25
CA PRO A 70 -4.94 -18.64 14.04
C PRO A 70 -3.58 -18.65 13.34
N GLY A 71 -2.54 -18.21 14.05
CA GLY A 71 -1.18 -18.14 13.53
C GLY A 71 -0.91 -17.04 12.48
N THR A 72 -1.92 -16.25 12.10
CA THR A 72 -1.74 -15.14 11.16
C THR A 72 -1.12 -13.93 11.84
N HIS A 73 -0.10 -13.37 11.20
CA HIS A 73 0.51 -12.09 11.56
C HIS A 73 -0.14 -10.96 10.74
N PRO A 74 -0.44 -9.80 11.36
CA PRO A 74 -0.84 -8.61 10.63
C PRO A 74 0.24 -8.15 9.63
N PRO A 75 -0.15 -7.56 8.48
CA PRO A 75 -1.53 -7.19 8.15
C PRO A 75 -2.34 -8.31 7.49
N PHE A 76 -3.64 -8.33 7.78
CA PHE A 76 -4.64 -9.15 7.10
C PHE A 76 -5.98 -8.39 7.08
N ILE A 77 -6.94 -8.85 6.27
CA ILE A 77 -8.28 -8.26 6.25
C ILE A 77 -9.34 -9.33 6.53
N THR A 78 -10.50 -8.91 7.01
CA THR A 78 -11.74 -9.66 6.81
C THR A 78 -12.56 -8.98 5.73
N PHE A 79 -13.14 -9.78 4.85
CA PHE A 79 -14.09 -9.34 3.84
C PHE A 79 -15.37 -10.17 4.01
N ASN A 80 -16.47 -9.54 4.45
CA ASN A 80 -17.70 -10.23 4.82
C ASN A 80 -17.47 -11.40 5.80
N SER A 81 -16.62 -11.17 6.81
CA SER A 81 -16.16 -12.16 7.80
C SER A 81 -15.23 -13.27 7.29
N GLU A 82 -14.86 -13.28 6.01
CA GLU A 82 -13.84 -14.18 5.49
C GLU A 82 -12.44 -13.57 5.65
N VAL A 83 -11.54 -14.29 6.32
CA VAL A 83 -10.16 -13.82 6.51
C VAL A 83 -9.36 -13.98 5.22
N LYS A 84 -8.74 -12.90 4.76
CA LYS A 84 -7.76 -12.91 3.68
C LYS A 84 -6.40 -12.53 4.25
N THR A 85 -5.40 -13.33 3.93
CA THR A 85 -4.00 -13.17 4.35
C THR A 85 -3.10 -13.00 3.12
N ASP A 86 -1.84 -12.63 3.32
CA ASP A 86 -0.88 -12.28 2.26
C ASP A 86 -1.24 -10.97 1.56
N VAL A 87 -0.37 -9.97 1.73
CA VAL A 87 -0.59 -8.60 1.25
C VAL A 87 -0.81 -8.55 -0.26
N ASN A 88 -0.07 -9.36 -1.04
CA ASN A 88 -0.19 -9.33 -2.50
C ASN A 88 -1.51 -9.98 -2.94
N LYS A 89 -1.91 -11.09 -2.32
CA LYS A 89 -3.20 -11.73 -2.60
C LYS A 89 -4.38 -10.87 -2.18
N ILE A 90 -4.27 -10.16 -1.06
CA ILE A 90 -5.29 -9.21 -0.61
C ILE A 90 -5.42 -8.08 -1.63
N GLU A 91 -4.31 -7.52 -2.11
CA GLU A 91 -4.33 -6.47 -3.14
C GLU A 91 -5.02 -6.95 -4.43
N GLU A 92 -4.62 -8.12 -4.95
CA GLU A 92 -5.24 -8.71 -6.15
C GLU A 92 -6.75 -8.91 -5.96
N PHE A 93 -7.14 -9.45 -4.79
CA PHE A 93 -8.54 -9.66 -4.44
C PHE A 93 -9.33 -8.35 -4.35
N LEU A 94 -8.77 -7.32 -3.71
CA LEU A 94 -9.43 -6.02 -3.58
C LEU A 94 -9.55 -5.32 -4.94
N GLU A 95 -8.56 -5.44 -5.82
CA GLU A 95 -8.61 -4.85 -7.16
C GLU A 95 -9.69 -5.52 -8.04
N ASP A 96 -9.85 -6.84 -7.93
CA ASP A 96 -10.85 -7.62 -8.67
C ASP A 96 -12.28 -7.38 -8.15
N VAL A 97 -12.48 -7.49 -6.84
CA VAL A 97 -13.81 -7.38 -6.20
C VAL A 97 -14.30 -5.94 -6.13
N LEU A 98 -13.40 -4.98 -5.86
CA LEU A 98 -13.74 -3.56 -5.83
C LEU A 98 -13.45 -2.92 -7.19
N SER A 99 -14.21 -3.34 -8.21
CA SER A 99 -14.03 -2.93 -9.60
C SER A 99 -15.08 -1.91 -10.09
N PRO A 100 -14.84 -1.25 -11.25
CA PRO A 100 -15.83 -0.37 -11.88
C PRO A 100 -17.14 -1.09 -12.21
N PRO A 101 -18.29 -0.39 -12.22
CA PRO A 101 -18.46 1.06 -12.17
C PRO A 101 -18.53 1.66 -10.75
N LYS A 102 -18.61 0.84 -9.70
CA LYS A 102 -18.80 1.32 -8.33
C LYS A 102 -17.51 1.88 -7.72
N TYR A 103 -16.36 1.29 -8.05
CA TYR A 103 -15.06 1.66 -7.50
C TYR A 103 -14.05 1.93 -8.60
N ILE A 104 -13.07 2.80 -8.32
CA ILE A 104 -12.02 3.12 -9.28
C ILE A 104 -11.05 1.95 -9.47
N LYS A 105 -10.48 1.82 -10.67
CA LYS A 105 -9.40 0.88 -10.94
C LYS A 105 -8.07 1.50 -10.50
N LEU A 106 -7.26 0.79 -9.72
CA LEU A 106 -5.98 1.29 -9.20
C LEU A 106 -4.77 0.65 -9.87
N GLY A 107 -4.97 -0.38 -10.70
CA GLY A 107 -3.89 -1.01 -11.44
C GLY A 107 -3.15 -0.03 -12.35
N ALA A 108 -1.82 -0.04 -12.29
CA ALA A 108 -0.99 0.76 -13.18
C ALA A 108 -1.18 0.35 -14.65
N ARG A 109 -1.20 1.35 -15.53
CA ARG A 109 -1.28 1.22 -16.98
C ARG A 109 0.05 0.79 -17.57
N HIS A 110 1.16 1.28 -17.03
CA HIS A 110 2.50 0.92 -17.49
C HIS A 110 3.10 -0.15 -16.57
N PRO A 111 3.49 -1.33 -17.10
CA PRO A 111 4.12 -2.38 -16.28
C PRO A 111 5.40 -1.95 -15.59
N GLU A 112 6.13 -1.01 -16.17
CA GLU A 112 7.36 -0.44 -15.60
C GLU A 112 7.11 0.22 -14.25
N SER A 113 5.97 0.90 -14.07
CA SER A 113 5.54 1.55 -12.83
C SER A 113 5.49 0.57 -11.66
N ASN A 114 5.08 -0.68 -11.90
CA ASN A 114 4.98 -1.72 -10.87
C ASN A 114 6.36 -2.24 -10.40
N THR A 115 7.39 -2.09 -11.24
CA THR A 115 8.76 -2.57 -10.96
C THR A 115 9.71 -1.46 -10.53
N ALA A 116 9.36 -0.21 -10.82
CA ALA A 116 10.11 0.97 -10.42
C ALA A 116 10.29 1.01 -8.89
N GLY A 117 11.54 1.02 -8.45
CA GLY A 117 11.88 1.16 -7.03
C GLY A 117 11.63 -0.09 -6.16
N MET A 118 11.25 -1.24 -6.72
CA MET A 118 10.94 -2.46 -5.93
C MET A 118 12.13 -2.95 -5.08
N ASP A 119 13.35 -2.74 -5.55
CA ASP A 119 14.59 -3.17 -4.89
C ASP A 119 15.09 -2.22 -3.79
N ILE A 120 14.57 -0.98 -3.74
CA ILE A 120 15.07 0.07 -2.84
C ILE A 120 14.97 -0.38 -1.39
N PHE A 121 13.84 -0.98 -1.02
CA PHE A 121 13.60 -1.43 0.34
C PHE A 121 14.58 -2.52 0.78
N ALA A 122 14.89 -3.48 -0.11
CA ALA A 122 15.83 -4.55 0.18
C ALA A 122 17.27 -4.00 0.31
N LYS A 123 17.68 -3.07 -0.57
CA LYS A 123 18.99 -2.41 -0.50
C LYS A 123 19.13 -1.54 0.74
N PHE A 124 18.10 -0.76 1.08
CA PHE A 124 18.07 0.05 2.29
C PHE A 124 18.14 -0.81 3.55
N SER A 125 17.37 -1.90 3.59
CA SER A 125 17.41 -2.86 4.70
C SER A 125 18.79 -3.49 4.86
N ALA A 126 19.45 -3.86 3.76
CA ALA A 126 20.80 -4.41 3.80
C ALA A 126 21.83 -3.38 4.30
N TYR A 127 21.70 -2.12 3.88
CA TYR A 127 22.56 -1.02 4.32
C TYR A 127 22.43 -0.74 5.81
N ILE A 128 21.22 -0.52 6.33
CA ILE A 128 21.02 -0.18 7.75
C ILE A 128 21.32 -1.34 8.70
N LYS A 129 21.10 -2.60 8.26
CA LYS A 129 21.40 -3.79 9.08
C LYS A 129 22.89 -4.17 9.04
N ASN A 130 23.69 -3.53 8.19
CA ASN A 130 25.10 -3.85 8.07
C ASN A 130 25.88 -3.38 9.32
N SER A 131 26.51 -4.34 10.00
CA SER A 131 27.37 -4.08 11.16
C SER A 131 28.86 -4.01 10.82
N LYS A 132 29.24 -4.23 9.55
CA LYS A 132 30.64 -4.29 9.10
C LYS A 132 31.03 -3.02 8.33
N PRO A 133 31.96 -2.19 8.82
CA PRO A 133 32.36 -0.94 8.16
C PRO A 133 32.84 -1.14 6.71
N ASP A 134 33.58 -2.21 6.45
CA ASP A 134 34.20 -2.48 5.13
C ASP A 134 33.18 -2.70 4.01
N GLY A 135 31.96 -3.13 4.34
CA GLY A 135 30.88 -3.34 3.37
C GLY A 135 29.98 -2.13 3.17
N ASN A 136 30.13 -1.08 3.99
CA ASN A 136 29.15 0.01 4.06
C ASN A 136 29.11 0.83 2.77
N GLU A 137 30.28 1.18 2.23
CA GLU A 137 30.38 1.99 1.02
C GLU A 137 29.76 1.29 -0.21
N ALA A 138 29.96 -0.02 -0.33
CA ALA A 138 29.38 -0.81 -1.43
C ALA A 138 27.85 -0.89 -1.32
N LEU A 139 27.32 -1.04 -0.11
CA LEU A 139 25.88 -1.07 0.14
C LEU A 139 25.22 0.29 -0.08
N GLU A 140 25.85 1.36 0.38
CA GLU A 140 25.41 2.74 0.16
C GLU A 140 25.35 3.06 -1.33
N ARG A 141 26.42 2.75 -2.06
CA ARG A 141 26.49 2.92 -3.52
C ARG A 141 25.40 2.11 -4.23
N GLY A 142 25.12 0.90 -3.75
CA GLY A 142 24.03 0.07 -4.25
C GLY A 142 22.65 0.70 -4.06
N LEU A 143 22.40 1.26 -2.88
CA LEU A 143 21.17 1.99 -2.55
C LEU A 143 21.02 3.26 -3.40
N LEU A 144 22.06 4.09 -3.47
CA LEU A 144 22.09 5.30 -4.29
C LEU A 144 21.81 5.00 -5.76
N LYS A 145 22.39 3.92 -6.30
CA LYS A 145 22.11 3.49 -7.67
C LYS A 145 20.63 3.12 -7.88
N THR A 146 19.99 2.47 -6.90
CA THR A 146 18.55 2.16 -7.00
C THR A 146 17.66 3.39 -6.89
N LEU A 147 18.03 4.36 -6.04
CA LEU A 147 17.33 5.64 -5.94
C LEU A 147 17.48 6.47 -7.21
N GLN A 148 18.69 6.48 -7.79
CA GLN A 148 18.94 7.14 -9.06
C GLN A 148 18.09 6.54 -10.19
N LYS A 149 17.98 5.22 -10.28
CA LYS A 149 17.09 4.56 -11.25
C LYS A 149 15.62 4.99 -11.10
N LEU A 150 15.15 5.14 -9.86
CA LEU A 150 13.80 5.62 -9.59
C LEU A 150 13.64 7.09 -10.01
N ASP A 151 14.61 7.94 -9.70
CA ASP A 151 14.61 9.36 -10.12
C ASP A 151 14.65 9.50 -11.65
N GLU A 152 15.47 8.70 -12.34
CA GLU A 152 15.51 8.63 -13.80
C GLU A 152 14.16 8.20 -14.38
N TYR A 153 13.50 7.22 -13.77
CA TYR A 153 12.15 6.81 -14.16
C TYR A 153 11.11 7.93 -13.95
N LEU A 154 11.13 8.59 -12.80
CA LEU A 154 10.19 9.68 -12.48
C LEU A 154 10.34 10.89 -13.41
N ARG A 155 11.56 11.20 -13.85
CA ARG A 155 11.83 12.30 -14.79
C ARG A 155 11.58 11.95 -16.24
N SER A 156 11.59 10.67 -16.59
CA SER A 156 11.35 10.23 -17.96
C SER A 156 9.85 10.33 -18.29
N PRO A 157 9.48 10.97 -19.42
CA PRO A 157 8.08 11.07 -19.83
C PRO A 157 7.51 9.69 -20.12
N LEU A 158 6.28 9.44 -19.67
CA LEU A 158 5.55 8.24 -20.03
C LEU A 158 5.07 8.33 -21.49
N PRO A 159 4.81 7.19 -22.18
CA PRO A 159 4.27 7.19 -23.54
C PRO A 159 3.02 8.05 -23.72
N ASP A 160 2.16 8.10 -22.70
CA ASP A 160 0.94 8.92 -22.69
C ASP A 160 1.21 10.45 -22.65
N GLU A 161 2.39 10.87 -22.17
CA GLU A 161 2.79 12.29 -22.09
C GLU A 161 3.50 12.76 -23.37
N ILE A 162 3.89 11.84 -24.24
CA ILE A 162 4.61 12.14 -25.48
C ILE A 162 3.59 12.44 -26.57
N ASP A 163 3.33 13.73 -26.82
CA ASP A 163 2.58 14.15 -27.99
C ASP A 163 3.50 14.12 -29.23
N HIS A 164 3.38 13.07 -30.04
CA HIS A 164 4.11 12.93 -31.30
C HIS A 164 3.82 14.04 -32.34
N ASN A 165 2.79 14.87 -32.14
CA ASN A 165 2.48 16.02 -32.99
C ASN A 165 2.94 17.36 -32.40
N SER A 166 3.50 17.37 -31.18
CA SER A 166 4.06 18.58 -30.56
C SER A 166 5.43 18.91 -31.15
N ILE A 167 5.69 20.21 -31.35
CA ILE A 167 6.99 20.73 -31.82
C ILE A 167 8.02 20.73 -30.67
N GLU A 168 7.55 20.67 -29.43
CA GLU A 168 8.40 20.64 -28.23
C GLU A 168 8.56 19.19 -27.73
N ASP A 169 9.81 18.69 -27.75
CA ASP A 169 10.16 17.47 -27.03
C ASP A 169 9.91 17.67 -25.53
N VAL A 170 8.96 16.95 -24.96
CA VAL A 170 8.80 16.86 -23.49
C VAL A 170 10.01 16.12 -22.95
N LYS A 171 11.05 16.86 -22.54
CA LYS A 171 12.31 16.27 -22.05
C LYS A 171 12.26 15.82 -20.59
N VAL A 172 11.28 16.31 -19.84
CA VAL A 172 11.11 16.04 -18.41
C VAL A 172 9.63 15.85 -18.11
N SER A 173 9.28 14.74 -17.46
CA SER A 173 7.92 14.46 -17.00
C SER A 173 7.50 15.43 -15.87
N ASN A 174 6.23 15.83 -15.87
CA ASN A 174 5.62 16.65 -14.82
C ASN A 174 4.57 15.88 -14.01
N ARG A 175 4.48 14.55 -14.19
CA ARG A 175 3.54 13.70 -13.46
C ARG A 175 3.75 13.73 -11.95
N LYS A 176 2.66 13.54 -11.21
CA LYS A 176 2.69 13.54 -9.74
C LYS A 176 3.09 12.20 -9.11
N PHE A 177 2.79 11.09 -9.77
CA PHE A 177 2.92 9.72 -9.26
C PHE A 177 3.58 8.76 -10.26
N LEU A 178 3.79 7.50 -9.86
CA LEU A 178 4.52 6.49 -10.63
C LEU A 178 3.93 6.12 -11.97
N ASP A 179 2.65 6.42 -12.23
CA ASP A 179 1.98 6.03 -13.48
C ASP A 179 1.18 7.18 -14.12
N GLY A 180 1.33 8.40 -13.60
CA GLY A 180 0.60 9.58 -14.06
C GLY A 180 0.27 10.54 -12.91
N ASP A 181 -0.88 11.22 -13.02
CA ASP A 181 -1.32 12.22 -12.04
C ASP A 181 -2.20 11.66 -10.91
N GLU A 182 -2.59 10.39 -11.00
CA GLU A 182 -3.36 9.68 -9.97
C GLU A 182 -2.52 8.59 -9.31
N MET A 183 -2.82 8.29 -8.03
CA MET A 183 -2.16 7.22 -7.30
C MET A 183 -2.64 5.84 -7.75
N THR A 184 -1.70 4.92 -7.92
CA THR A 184 -1.93 3.53 -8.32
C THR A 184 -1.50 2.54 -7.24
N LEU A 185 -1.71 1.25 -7.49
CA LEU A 185 -1.19 0.16 -6.64
C LEU A 185 0.35 0.22 -6.51
N ALA A 186 1.05 0.68 -7.55
CA ALA A 186 2.50 0.86 -7.51
C ALA A 186 2.91 1.90 -6.46
N ASP A 187 2.19 3.02 -6.38
CA ASP A 187 2.43 4.07 -5.39
C ASP A 187 2.13 3.57 -3.98
N CYS A 188 1.03 2.84 -3.81
CA CYS A 188 0.65 2.22 -2.53
C CYS A 188 1.71 1.23 -2.03
N ASN A 189 2.42 0.56 -2.94
CA ASN A 189 3.49 -0.37 -2.60
C ASN A 189 4.82 0.35 -2.27
N LEU A 190 5.16 1.40 -3.03
CA LEU A 190 6.45 2.08 -2.92
C LEU A 190 6.47 3.17 -1.84
N LEU A 191 5.45 4.02 -1.75
CA LEU A 191 5.45 5.19 -0.85
C LEU A 191 5.64 4.82 0.63
N PRO A 192 4.97 3.79 1.19
CA PRO A 192 5.22 3.35 2.57
C PRO A 192 6.66 2.90 2.81
N LYS A 193 7.30 2.32 1.79
CA LYS A 193 8.69 1.85 1.86
C LYS A 193 9.70 2.99 1.67
N LEU A 194 9.31 4.11 1.06
CA LEU A 194 10.16 5.30 0.94
C LEU A 194 10.02 6.22 2.16
N HIS A 195 8.84 6.27 2.79
CA HIS A 195 8.57 7.06 3.99
C HIS A 195 9.20 6.47 5.27
N ILE A 196 10.29 5.71 5.17
CA ILE A 196 10.97 5.16 6.36
C ILE A 196 11.57 6.30 7.16
N ARG A 197 10.77 6.90 8.05
CA ARG A 197 11.22 7.73 9.15
C ARG A 197 12.14 6.88 10.00
N GLY A 198 13.36 7.35 10.21
CA GLY A 198 14.43 6.69 10.97
C GLY A 198 13.99 6.21 12.34
N ASN A 199 13.40 5.01 12.37
CA ASN A 199 12.99 4.33 13.58
C ASN A 199 14.05 3.26 13.88
N PRO A 200 14.66 3.26 15.08
CA PRO A 200 15.71 2.31 15.46
C PRO A 200 15.27 0.83 15.48
N HIS A 201 14.00 0.53 15.22
CA HIS A 201 13.45 -0.83 15.18
C HIS A 201 13.21 -1.35 13.75
N LEU A 202 14.24 -1.34 12.90
CA LEU A 202 14.21 -1.95 11.54
C LEU A 202 13.99 -3.48 11.52
N ASN A 203 13.99 -4.13 12.68
CA ASN A 203 13.84 -5.58 12.83
C ASN A 203 12.39 -6.06 12.71
N ASP A 204 11.41 -5.18 12.90
CA ASP A 204 9.98 -5.50 12.77
C ASP A 204 9.46 -5.48 11.31
N TRP A 205 10.35 -5.23 10.34
CA TRP A 205 9.98 -4.94 8.95
C TRP A 205 10.10 -6.16 8.02
N ASN A 206 10.69 -7.26 8.49
CA ASN A 206 10.93 -8.50 7.74
C ASN A 206 10.14 -9.70 8.29
N ARG A 207 9.17 -9.49 9.20
CA ARG A 207 8.31 -10.53 9.76
C ARG A 207 6.85 -10.22 9.51
#